data_AF-W1PX08-F1
#
_entry.id   AF-W1PX08-F1
#
_cell.length_a   1.000
_cell.length_b   1.000
_cell.length_c   1.000
_cell.angle_alpha   90.00
_cell.angle_beta   90.00
_cell.angle_gamma   90.00
#
_symmetry.space_group_name_H-M   'P 1'
#
loop_
_entity.id
_entity.type
_entity.pdbx_description
1 polymer ?
#
loop_
_entity_poly.entity_id
_entity_poly.type
_entity_poly.pdbx_seq_one_letter_code
_entity_poly.pdbx_strand_id
1 'polypeptide(L)'
;MIVNGGRKLGSELKAVVAHLYSPSTDPLPVLASPLTMFVQVFVRRASRLHAFDLLKYNRRVRLSKQQHFSGVKRSATANSVNGKEGRARNILRDVFLAHVPVKRFNFRPKCIYVAVMLRRMIEAILNPDTIDDKDYVGNKRLELSGQLISLLFEDQFKFLNSLVKQEIDKILRKSDRSSALNMGMLLRSHRDVITNGLERAISTGNWDVKRFRMNRKGVSQLVSRLSFIAALGHMTRISSQFEKTRKVSGPRALQPSQWGMLCPCDTPEGEGCGLTKNLALMTHVTTDEDEGPLISLCYRLGVEDLALLSGEELHSSDSFLVICNGLILGKHRQPQNFATSLRKLRRAGRVGEFVSIFVNEKQRCVYIASDGGRVCRPLVIADKGISRIKEYHMKELQDGFRVFADFLREGLIEYLDVNEENNALIALYEGEATPNTTHIEIEPFTILGVCAGLIPYPHHNQSPRNTYQCAMGKQAMGNIAYNQLSRVDTLLYLLVYPQRPLLSTKTIELIHYDKLGAGQNATVAVMSYSGYDIEDAIVMNKASLDRGFGRCIVMKKTTVLSQKYSNKTSDRIVRPRMLPTGNGDFVLDPRFQSNLRDGPKQFGVHGA
;
A
#
# COMPACT_ATOMS: atom_id res chain seq x y z
N MET A 1 -21.61 -25.95 -24.60
CA MET A 1 -22.63 -24.95 -24.19
C MET A 1 -22.24 -23.48 -24.44
N ILE A 2 -20.97 -23.15 -24.73
CA ILE A 2 -20.50 -21.76 -24.89
C ILE A 2 -20.74 -21.21 -26.32
N VAL A 3 -20.77 -22.08 -27.34
CA VAL A 3 -20.99 -21.67 -28.75
C VAL A 3 -22.46 -21.32 -29.06
N ASN A 4 -23.43 -21.96 -28.38
CA ASN A 4 -24.86 -21.68 -28.57
C ASN A 4 -25.33 -20.39 -27.86
N GLY A 5 -24.59 -19.90 -26.86
CA GLY A 5 -24.89 -18.64 -26.16
C GLY A 5 -24.55 -17.40 -26.99
N GLY A 6 -23.47 -17.44 -27.78
CA GLY A 6 -23.06 -16.33 -28.64
C GLY A 6 -23.99 -16.11 -29.83
N ARG A 7 -24.54 -17.19 -30.43
CA ARG A 7 -25.49 -17.09 -31.55
C ARG A 7 -26.83 -16.47 -31.15
N LYS A 8 -27.32 -16.75 -29.93
CA LYS A 8 -28.57 -16.15 -29.40
C LYS A 8 -28.44 -14.67 -29.04
N LEU A 9 -27.28 -14.25 -28.53
CA LEU A 9 -27.03 -12.83 -28.23
C LEU A 9 -26.94 -11.99 -29.51
N GLY A 10 -26.33 -12.53 -30.57
CA GLY A 10 -26.26 -11.87 -31.88
C GLY A 10 -27.61 -11.73 -32.58
N SER A 11 -28.52 -12.72 -32.44
CA SER A 11 -29.87 -12.63 -33.01
C SER A 11 -30.77 -11.64 -32.25
N GLU A 12 -30.64 -11.56 -30.93
CA GLU A 12 -31.41 -10.60 -30.10
C GLU A 12 -30.93 -9.15 -30.30
N LEU A 13 -29.61 -8.92 -30.47
CA LEU A 13 -29.07 -7.60 -30.83
C LEU A 13 -29.46 -7.15 -32.24
N LYS A 14 -29.53 -8.07 -33.22
CA LYS A 14 -30.06 -7.77 -34.56
C LYS A 14 -31.54 -7.36 -34.53
N ALA A 15 -32.35 -7.97 -33.67
CA ALA A 15 -33.76 -7.60 -33.50
C ALA A 15 -33.93 -6.22 -32.86
N VAL A 16 -33.07 -5.86 -31.89
CA VAL A 16 -33.09 -4.52 -31.27
C VAL A 16 -32.63 -3.43 -32.25
N VAL A 17 -31.64 -3.72 -33.09
CA VAL A 17 -31.18 -2.77 -34.14
C VAL A 17 -32.20 -2.65 -35.27
N ALA A 18 -32.88 -3.73 -35.67
CA ALA A 18 -33.94 -3.68 -36.68
C ALA A 18 -35.16 -2.86 -36.22
N HIS A 19 -35.47 -2.88 -34.92
CA HIS A 19 -36.56 -2.06 -34.35
C HIS A 19 -36.23 -0.56 -34.28
N LEU A 20 -34.95 -0.19 -34.32
CA LEU A 20 -34.49 1.20 -34.30
C LEU A 20 -34.51 1.87 -35.70
N TYR A 21 -34.72 1.11 -36.78
CA TYR A 21 -34.58 1.58 -38.17
C TYR A 21 -35.80 1.37 -39.09
N SER A 22 -36.99 1.05 -38.55
CA SER A 22 -38.21 0.95 -39.39
C SER A 22 -38.90 2.32 -39.53
N PRO A 23 -39.13 2.85 -40.75
CA PRO A 23 -39.93 4.04 -40.97
C PRO A 23 -41.38 3.61 -41.19
N SER A 24 -42.25 3.76 -40.19
CA SER A 24 -43.69 3.70 -40.41
C SER A 24 -44.48 4.55 -39.42
N THR A 25 -45.33 5.37 -40.03
CA THR A 25 -46.35 6.31 -39.54
C THR A 25 -47.31 5.71 -38.52
N ASP A 26 -47.34 6.26 -37.29
CA ASP A 26 -48.56 6.69 -36.55
C ASP A 26 -48.22 7.12 -35.11
N PRO A 27 -49.01 8.02 -34.47
CA PRO A 27 -48.65 8.63 -33.18
C PRO A 27 -49.30 7.92 -31.97
N LEU A 28 -48.56 7.83 -30.85
CA LEU A 28 -48.94 7.63 -29.42
C LEU A 28 -48.21 6.44 -28.72
N PRO A 29 -48.05 6.43 -27.38
CA PRO A 29 -47.71 7.49 -26.44
C PRO A 29 -46.36 7.21 -25.72
N VAL A 30 -45.76 8.28 -25.17
CA VAL A 30 -44.50 8.31 -24.43
C VAL A 30 -44.48 7.34 -23.25
N LEU A 31 -43.72 6.23 -23.30
CA LEU A 31 -43.26 5.50 -22.10
C LEU A 31 -42.19 4.43 -22.45
N ALA A 32 -41.21 4.33 -21.54
CA ALA A 32 -40.10 3.37 -21.46
C ALA A 32 -38.88 3.61 -22.38
N SER A 33 -37.88 4.31 -21.82
CA SER A 33 -36.54 4.40 -22.42
C SER A 33 -35.89 3.01 -22.56
N PRO A 34 -35.14 2.73 -23.65
CA PRO A 34 -34.39 1.48 -23.86
C PRO A 34 -33.47 1.08 -22.68
N LEU A 35 -33.07 2.06 -21.87
CA LEU A 35 -32.26 1.90 -20.66
C LEU A 35 -32.90 0.96 -19.62
N THR A 36 -34.23 1.00 -19.46
CA THR A 36 -34.91 0.26 -18.40
C THR A 36 -34.95 -1.25 -18.69
N MET A 37 -35.15 -1.61 -19.97
CA MET A 37 -35.10 -2.99 -20.44
C MET A 37 -33.67 -3.53 -20.42
N PHE A 38 -32.69 -2.71 -20.81
CA PHE A 38 -31.28 -3.09 -20.83
C PHE A 38 -30.72 -3.37 -19.42
N VAL A 39 -31.09 -2.54 -18.43
CA VAL A 39 -30.66 -2.72 -17.02
C VAL A 39 -31.29 -3.97 -16.40
N GLN A 40 -32.54 -4.31 -16.69
CA GLN A 40 -33.17 -5.53 -16.15
C GLN A 40 -32.53 -6.82 -16.67
N VAL A 41 -32.14 -6.85 -17.95
CA VAL A 41 -31.46 -8.02 -18.55
C VAL A 41 -30.01 -8.12 -18.06
N PHE A 42 -29.32 -6.99 -17.96
CA PHE A 42 -27.93 -6.94 -17.52
C PHE A 42 -27.77 -7.34 -16.04
N VAL A 43 -28.63 -6.85 -15.15
CA VAL A 43 -28.58 -7.17 -13.70
C VAL A 43 -28.89 -8.64 -13.43
N ARG A 44 -29.71 -9.31 -14.25
CA ARG A 44 -30.04 -10.75 -14.07
C ARG A 44 -28.96 -11.70 -14.58
N ARG A 45 -28.11 -11.31 -15.55
CA ARG A 45 -27.06 -12.18 -16.12
C ARG A 45 -25.61 -11.81 -15.73
N ALA A 46 -25.35 -10.58 -15.27
CA ALA A 46 -24.02 -10.16 -14.79
C ALA A 46 -23.54 -10.90 -13.54
N SER A 47 -24.42 -11.61 -12.83
CA SER A 47 -24.06 -12.49 -11.71
C SER A 47 -23.19 -13.70 -12.11
N ARG A 48 -23.01 -13.97 -13.41
CA ARG A 48 -22.29 -15.16 -13.92
C ARG A 48 -21.06 -14.87 -14.79
N LEU A 49 -20.77 -13.61 -15.12
CA LEU A 49 -19.64 -13.25 -16.00
C LEU A 49 -18.63 -12.38 -15.26
N HIS A 50 -17.43 -12.94 -15.04
CA HIS A 50 -16.33 -12.31 -14.33
C HIS A 50 -15.63 -11.26 -15.19
N ALA A 51 -16.21 -10.05 -15.28
CA ALA A 51 -15.52 -8.84 -15.69
C ALA A 51 -15.39 -7.92 -14.46
N PHE A 52 -14.36 -8.16 -13.63
CA PHE A 52 -14.29 -7.63 -12.26
C PHE A 52 -13.09 -6.73 -11.94
N ASP A 53 -12.25 -6.35 -12.90
CA ASP A 53 -11.03 -5.58 -12.58
C ASP A 53 -11.23 -4.06 -12.59
N LEU A 54 -12.14 -3.51 -13.41
CA LEU A 54 -12.55 -2.09 -13.33
C LEU A 54 -13.37 -1.77 -12.06
N LEU A 55 -14.04 -2.76 -11.46
CA LEU A 55 -14.81 -2.58 -10.22
C LEU A 55 -13.94 -2.54 -8.95
N LYS A 56 -12.70 -3.04 -8.99
CA LYS A 56 -11.77 -2.93 -7.86
C LYS A 56 -11.19 -1.52 -7.72
N TYR A 57 -10.94 -0.83 -8.83
CA TYR A 57 -10.58 0.60 -8.84
C TYR A 57 -11.71 1.45 -8.21
N ASN A 58 -12.97 1.10 -8.50
CA ASN A 58 -14.16 1.77 -7.95
C ASN A 58 -14.35 1.62 -6.43
N ARG A 59 -13.70 0.66 -5.76
CA ARG A 59 -13.69 0.60 -4.28
C ARG A 59 -12.75 1.63 -3.66
N ARG A 60 -11.66 2.00 -4.32
CA ARG A 60 -10.67 2.97 -3.81
C ARG A 60 -11.05 4.41 -4.03
N VAL A 61 -11.63 4.75 -5.19
CA VAL A 61 -12.15 6.12 -5.41
C VAL A 61 -13.30 6.46 -4.44
N ARG A 62 -13.96 5.43 -3.88
CA ARG A 62 -14.92 5.56 -2.78
C ARG A 62 -14.31 6.11 -1.48
N LEU A 63 -12.99 5.98 -1.30
CA LEU A 63 -12.24 6.39 -0.12
C LEU A 63 -11.59 7.77 -0.29
N SER A 64 -11.09 8.12 -1.48
CA SER A 64 -10.48 9.45 -1.73
C SER A 64 -11.50 10.54 -2.05
N LYS A 65 -12.53 10.28 -2.87
CA LYS A 65 -13.46 11.34 -3.34
C LYS A 65 -14.60 11.71 -2.38
N GLN A 66 -14.67 11.11 -1.19
CA GLN A 66 -15.51 11.67 -0.10
C GLN A 66 -14.83 12.81 0.67
N GLN A 67 -13.54 13.10 0.41
CA GLN A 67 -12.78 14.13 1.13
C GLN A 67 -13.13 15.59 0.75
N HIS A 68 -13.88 15.84 -0.34
CA HIS A 68 -14.23 17.21 -0.77
C HIS A 68 -15.72 17.57 -0.82
N PHE A 69 -16.60 16.78 -0.19
CA PHE A 69 -17.99 17.20 0.03
C PHE A 69 -18.33 17.29 1.51
N SER A 70 -17.73 18.28 2.18
CA SER A 70 -18.24 18.84 3.42
C SER A 70 -19.50 19.66 3.13
N GLY A 71 -20.62 19.23 3.71
CA GLY A 71 -21.61 20.16 4.27
C GLY A 71 -22.41 21.04 3.31
N VAL A 72 -23.31 20.46 2.51
CA VAL A 72 -24.62 21.10 2.27
C VAL A 72 -25.69 20.01 2.28
N LYS A 73 -26.17 19.64 3.48
CA LYS A 73 -27.54 19.16 3.61
C LYS A 73 -28.44 20.37 3.44
N ARG A 74 -28.81 20.68 2.20
CA ARG A 74 -29.99 21.51 1.97
C ARG A 74 -31.21 20.67 2.35
N SER A 75 -31.85 21.15 3.40
CA SER A 75 -33.26 20.99 3.80
C SER A 75 -34.02 19.83 3.17
N ALA A 76 -34.49 18.96 4.06
CA ALA A 76 -35.59 18.04 3.83
C ALA A 76 -36.88 18.80 3.50
N THR A 77 -37.01 19.28 2.27
CA THR A 77 -38.28 19.70 1.66
C THR A 77 -38.34 19.14 0.25
N ALA A 78 -38.52 17.83 0.15
CA ALA A 78 -38.94 17.13 -1.05
C ALA A 78 -39.65 15.82 -0.65
N ASN A 79 -40.62 15.94 0.27
CA ASN A 79 -41.70 14.98 0.30
C ASN A 79 -42.63 15.36 -0.86
N SER A 80 -42.98 14.36 -1.69
CA SER A 80 -43.94 14.43 -2.81
C SER A 80 -43.39 14.66 -4.23
N VAL A 81 -42.46 13.81 -4.71
CA VAL A 81 -42.48 13.31 -6.12
C VAL A 81 -41.89 11.88 -6.21
N ASN A 82 -42.75 10.89 -6.46
CA ASN A 82 -42.51 9.51 -6.95
C ASN A 82 -41.54 8.56 -6.19
N GLY A 83 -42.12 7.77 -5.29
CA GLY A 83 -41.49 6.80 -4.36
C GLY A 83 -40.73 5.58 -4.94
N LYS A 84 -40.46 5.51 -6.25
CA LYS A 84 -39.57 4.50 -6.85
C LYS A 84 -38.55 5.13 -7.81
N GLU A 85 -38.97 6.08 -8.63
CA GLU A 85 -38.10 6.78 -9.60
C GLU A 85 -37.07 7.67 -8.92
N GLY A 86 -37.46 8.44 -7.90
CA GLY A 86 -36.51 9.26 -7.13
C GLY A 86 -35.44 8.41 -6.45
N ARG A 87 -35.84 7.25 -5.92
CA ARG A 87 -34.91 6.28 -5.34
C ARG A 87 -34.00 5.66 -6.39
N ALA A 88 -34.51 5.29 -7.56
CA ALA A 88 -33.73 4.77 -8.67
C ALA A 88 -32.70 5.78 -9.18
N ARG A 89 -33.09 7.05 -9.33
CA ARG A 89 -32.18 8.16 -9.72
C ARG A 89 -31.06 8.35 -8.71
N ASN A 90 -31.35 8.28 -7.41
CA ASN A 90 -30.33 8.35 -6.37
C ASN A 90 -29.38 7.14 -6.40
N ILE A 91 -29.88 5.93 -6.67
CA ILE A 91 -29.03 4.74 -6.83
C ILE A 91 -28.11 4.89 -8.04
N LEU A 92 -28.62 5.36 -9.19
CA LEU A 92 -27.82 5.60 -10.39
C LEU A 92 -26.78 6.72 -10.18
N ARG A 93 -27.08 7.70 -9.34
CA ARG A 93 -26.15 8.78 -9.00
C ARG A 93 -25.06 8.33 -8.02
N ASP A 94 -25.45 7.70 -6.91
CA ASP A 94 -24.57 7.49 -5.74
C ASP A 94 -23.95 6.09 -5.67
N VAL A 95 -24.54 5.09 -6.33
CA VAL A 95 -24.10 3.68 -6.26
C VAL A 95 -23.48 3.21 -7.57
N PHE A 96 -24.15 3.45 -8.71
CA PHE A 96 -23.64 3.04 -10.02
C PHE A 96 -22.48 3.95 -10.45
N LEU A 97 -21.28 3.39 -10.66
CA LEU A 97 -20.06 4.14 -11.02
C LEU A 97 -19.88 5.40 -10.16
N ALA A 98 -19.77 5.20 -8.84
CA ALA A 98 -19.76 6.28 -7.85
C ALA A 98 -18.57 7.24 -8.01
N HIS A 99 -17.50 6.84 -8.71
CA HIS A 99 -16.34 7.68 -8.96
C HIS A 99 -16.60 8.77 -10.02
N VAL A 100 -17.51 8.53 -10.96
CA VAL A 100 -17.86 9.49 -12.02
C VAL A 100 -18.84 10.52 -11.46
N PRO A 101 -18.45 11.81 -11.38
CA PRO A 101 -19.30 12.83 -10.82
C PRO A 101 -20.51 13.11 -11.72
N VAL A 102 -21.68 13.29 -11.12
CA VAL A 102 -22.92 13.67 -11.81
C VAL A 102 -23.26 15.10 -11.41
N LYS A 103 -22.92 16.07 -12.26
CA LYS A 103 -23.31 17.47 -12.05
C LYS A 103 -24.73 17.67 -12.59
N ARG A 104 -25.62 18.27 -11.79
CA ARG A 104 -27.00 18.61 -12.18
C ARG A 104 -27.80 17.44 -12.79
N PHE A 105 -27.66 16.23 -12.24
CA PHE A 105 -28.31 15.01 -12.76
C PHE A 105 -27.99 14.68 -14.24
N ASN A 106 -26.87 15.18 -14.78
CA ASN A 106 -26.41 14.80 -16.11
C ASN A 106 -25.69 13.44 -16.07
N PHE A 107 -26.34 12.41 -16.60
CA PHE A 107 -25.80 11.05 -16.64
C PHE A 107 -24.95 10.76 -17.90
N ARG A 108 -24.83 11.70 -18.84
CA ARG A 108 -24.07 11.52 -20.09
C ARG A 108 -22.63 10.99 -19.86
N PRO A 109 -21.84 11.52 -18.91
CA PRO A 109 -20.50 10.99 -18.64
C PRO A 109 -20.51 9.52 -18.20
N LYS A 110 -21.50 9.09 -17.40
CA LYS A 110 -21.65 7.69 -16.99
C LYS A 110 -22.02 6.79 -18.16
N CYS A 111 -22.92 7.25 -19.05
CA CYS A 111 -23.28 6.49 -20.25
C CYS A 111 -22.07 6.27 -21.16
N ILE A 112 -21.27 7.31 -21.40
CA ILE A 112 -20.05 7.21 -22.21
C ILE A 112 -19.04 6.28 -21.54
N TYR A 113 -18.86 6.39 -20.22
CA TYR A 113 -17.96 5.50 -19.48
C TYR A 113 -18.34 4.03 -19.65
N VAL A 114 -19.64 3.70 -19.53
CA VAL A 114 -20.14 2.33 -19.75
C VAL A 114 -19.92 1.88 -21.19
N ALA A 115 -20.13 2.76 -22.17
CA ALA A 115 -19.88 2.44 -23.58
C ALA A 115 -18.41 2.08 -23.82
N VAL A 116 -17.47 2.87 -23.27
CA VAL A 116 -16.03 2.58 -23.35
C VAL A 116 -15.69 1.25 -22.65
N MET A 117 -16.30 0.96 -21.49
CA MET A 117 -16.12 -0.33 -20.81
C MET A 117 -16.60 -1.51 -21.68
N LEU A 118 -17.78 -1.41 -22.28
CA LEU A 118 -18.33 -2.45 -23.16
C LEU A 118 -17.45 -2.66 -24.38
N ARG A 119 -16.94 -1.58 -24.99
CA ARG A 119 -16.01 -1.66 -26.11
C ARG A 119 -14.73 -2.40 -25.73
N ARG A 120 -14.10 -2.06 -24.61
CA ARG A 120 -12.90 -2.76 -24.11
C ARG A 120 -13.18 -4.25 -23.87
N MET A 121 -14.36 -4.60 -23.37
CA MET A 121 -14.76 -6.00 -23.22
C MET A 121 -14.87 -6.71 -24.57
N ILE A 122 -15.44 -6.05 -25.59
CA ILE A 122 -15.55 -6.61 -26.95
C ILE A 122 -14.15 -6.75 -27.58
N GLU A 123 -13.29 -5.74 -27.45
CA GLU A 123 -11.90 -5.77 -27.92
C GLU A 123 -11.12 -6.93 -27.28
N ALA A 124 -11.29 -7.17 -25.98
CA ALA A 124 -10.67 -8.30 -25.28
C ALA A 124 -11.20 -9.67 -25.71
N ILE A 125 -12.45 -9.75 -26.18
CA ILE A 125 -13.01 -10.98 -26.75
C ILE A 125 -12.43 -11.24 -28.14
N LEU A 126 -12.22 -10.18 -28.93
CA LEU A 126 -11.67 -10.27 -30.29
C LEU A 126 -10.16 -10.52 -30.30
N ASN A 127 -9.43 -9.83 -29.43
CA ASN A 127 -7.96 -9.86 -29.36
C ASN A 127 -7.50 -10.31 -27.95
N PRO A 128 -7.00 -11.54 -27.80
CA PRO A 128 -6.49 -12.05 -26.53
C PRO A 128 -5.35 -11.20 -25.94
N ASP A 129 -4.56 -10.53 -26.79
CA ASP A 129 -3.42 -9.71 -26.36
C ASP A 129 -3.82 -8.40 -25.64
N THR A 130 -5.10 -8.04 -25.69
CA THR A 130 -5.62 -6.86 -25.00
C THR A 130 -6.16 -7.18 -23.60
N ILE A 131 -6.05 -8.44 -23.16
CA ILE A 131 -6.43 -8.86 -21.81
C ILE A 131 -5.43 -8.25 -20.81
N ASP A 132 -5.96 -7.49 -19.85
CA ASP A 132 -5.15 -6.86 -18.81
C ASP A 132 -4.57 -7.90 -17.83
N ASP A 133 -3.27 -7.79 -17.53
CA ASP A 133 -2.61 -8.59 -16.51
C ASP A 133 -3.01 -8.11 -15.09
N LYS A 134 -3.52 -9.05 -14.29
CA LYS A 134 -3.96 -8.82 -12.90
C LYS A 134 -2.79 -8.71 -11.92
N ASP A 135 -1.64 -9.26 -12.29
CA ASP A 135 -0.43 -9.34 -11.47
C ASP A 135 0.59 -8.25 -11.77
N TYR A 136 0.40 -7.52 -12.86
CA TYR A 136 1.10 -6.30 -13.18
C TYR A 136 1.00 -5.25 -12.06
N VAL A 137 2.16 -4.76 -11.60
CA VAL A 137 2.28 -3.92 -10.40
C VAL A 137 1.71 -2.52 -10.61
N GLY A 138 1.75 -1.99 -11.84
CA GLY A 138 1.19 -0.67 -12.17
C GLY A 138 -0.33 -0.56 -11.96
N ASN A 139 -1.03 -1.69 -11.88
CA ASN A 139 -2.46 -1.78 -11.54
C ASN A 139 -2.72 -1.99 -10.04
N LYS A 140 -1.68 -2.21 -9.24
CA LYS A 140 -1.76 -2.37 -7.79
C LYS A 140 -1.46 -1.02 -7.11
N ARG A 141 -1.91 -0.86 -5.86
CA ARG A 141 -1.48 0.24 -4.99
C ARG A 141 -1.22 -0.28 -3.60
N LEU A 142 -0.27 0.33 -2.93
CA LEU A 142 0.04 0.14 -1.53
C LEU A 142 -0.82 1.07 -0.69
N GLU A 143 -1.44 0.53 0.36
CA GLU A 143 -2.18 1.36 1.32
C GLU A 143 -1.25 1.66 2.48
N LEU A 144 -0.96 2.94 2.67
CA LEU A 144 -0.08 3.42 3.72
C LEU A 144 -0.81 3.56 5.05
N SER A 145 -0.05 3.61 6.14
CA SER A 145 -0.57 3.80 7.50
C SER A 145 -1.46 5.05 7.62
N GLY A 146 -1.09 6.16 6.98
CA GLY A 146 -1.87 7.39 6.99
C GLY A 146 -3.27 7.23 6.40
N GLN A 147 -3.39 6.60 5.23
CA GLN A 147 -4.68 6.34 4.59
C GLN A 147 -5.55 5.39 5.43
N LEU A 148 -4.92 4.35 6.01
CA LEU A 148 -5.61 3.43 6.90
C LEU A 148 -6.16 4.18 8.12
N ILE A 149 -5.29 4.88 8.87
CA ILE A 149 -5.67 5.62 10.07
C ILE A 149 -6.76 6.65 9.76
N SER A 150 -6.67 7.37 8.64
CA SER A 150 -7.71 8.31 8.19
C SER A 150 -9.07 7.63 8.03
N LEU A 151 -9.11 6.44 7.43
CA LEU A 151 -10.34 5.68 7.24
C LEU A 151 -10.94 5.20 8.57
N LEU A 152 -10.09 4.74 9.48
CA LEU A 152 -10.51 4.32 10.81
C LEU A 152 -11.04 5.51 11.62
N PHE A 153 -10.34 6.65 11.58
CA PHE A 153 -10.77 7.87 12.24
C PHE A 153 -12.09 8.38 11.67
N GLU A 154 -12.27 8.39 10.35
CA GLU A 154 -13.52 8.80 9.70
C GLU A 154 -14.71 7.96 10.19
N ASP A 155 -14.53 6.63 10.32
CA ASP A 155 -15.57 5.73 10.81
C ASP A 155 -15.91 6.02 12.28
N GLN A 156 -14.90 6.15 13.16
CA GLN A 156 -15.11 6.49 14.57
C GLN A 156 -15.76 7.87 14.74
N PHE A 157 -15.35 8.84 13.94
CA PHE A 157 -15.90 10.19 13.97
C PHE A 157 -17.35 10.23 13.50
N LYS A 158 -17.69 9.51 12.43
CA LYS A 158 -19.08 9.38 11.97
C LYS A 158 -19.94 8.61 12.97
N PHE A 159 -19.38 7.59 13.61
CA PHE A 159 -20.05 6.87 14.69
C PHE A 159 -20.34 7.79 15.88
N LEU A 160 -19.36 8.57 16.33
CA LEU A 160 -19.55 9.60 17.37
C LEU A 160 -20.66 10.58 16.99
N ASN A 161 -20.65 11.11 15.76
CA ASN A 161 -21.70 12.01 15.28
C ASN A 161 -23.09 11.35 15.29
N SER A 162 -23.18 10.05 14.99
CA SER A 162 -24.44 9.30 15.08
C SER A 162 -24.92 9.13 16.52
N LEU A 163 -24.00 8.87 17.46
CA LEU A 163 -24.33 8.74 18.88
C LEU A 163 -24.80 10.08 19.46
N VAL A 164 -24.04 11.14 19.21
CA VAL A 164 -24.38 12.50 19.65
C VAL A 164 -25.74 12.91 19.08
N LYS A 165 -25.99 12.62 17.80
CA LYS A 165 -27.31 12.86 17.20
C LYS A 165 -28.42 12.09 17.91
N GLN A 166 -28.23 10.80 18.19
CA GLN A 166 -29.24 9.99 18.88
C GLN A 166 -29.54 10.51 20.29
N GLU A 167 -28.53 10.96 21.03
CA GLU A 167 -28.73 11.56 22.35
C GLU A 167 -29.45 12.90 22.28
N ILE A 168 -29.10 13.76 21.30
CA ILE A 168 -29.84 15.01 21.05
C ILE A 168 -31.29 14.70 20.69
N ASP A 169 -31.54 13.75 19.79
CA ASP A 169 -32.90 13.35 19.41
C ASP A 169 -33.70 12.81 20.61
N LYS A 170 -33.05 12.13 21.58
CA LYS A 170 -33.69 11.69 22.84
C LYS A 170 -33.99 12.86 23.77
N ILE A 171 -33.07 13.81 23.92
CA ILE A 171 -33.25 14.98 24.78
C ILE A 171 -34.36 15.87 24.22
N LEU A 172 -34.37 16.12 22.91
CA LEU A 172 -35.40 16.92 22.24
C LEU A 172 -36.80 16.30 22.29
N ARG A 173 -36.91 14.99 22.51
CA ARG A 173 -38.19 14.30 22.72
C ARG A 173 -38.74 14.47 24.14
N LYS A 174 -37.91 14.84 25.13
CA LYS A 174 -38.38 15.09 26.50
C LYS A 174 -39.04 16.47 26.59
N SER A 175 -40.10 16.59 27.39
CA SER A 175 -40.96 17.79 27.48
C SER A 175 -40.35 18.99 28.21
N ASP A 176 -39.21 18.81 28.88
CA ASP A 176 -38.55 19.85 29.68
C ASP A 176 -37.79 20.84 28.80
N ARG A 177 -38.54 21.81 28.24
CA ARG A 177 -38.03 22.85 27.34
C ARG A 177 -37.19 23.95 28.01
N SER A 178 -37.02 23.91 29.33
CA SER A 178 -36.41 24.99 30.11
C SER A 178 -34.88 24.88 30.30
N SER A 179 -34.27 23.72 30.01
CA SER A 179 -32.81 23.55 30.12
C SER A 179 -32.11 23.75 28.77
N ALA A 180 -31.13 24.66 28.72
CA ALA A 180 -30.30 24.84 27.54
C ALA A 180 -29.46 23.59 27.28
N LEU A 181 -29.46 23.09 26.05
CA LEU A 181 -28.69 21.91 25.67
C LEU A 181 -27.19 22.21 25.75
N ASN A 182 -26.53 21.64 26.77
CA ASN A 182 -25.08 21.79 26.94
C ASN A 182 -24.32 20.78 26.07
N MET A 183 -23.95 21.17 24.85
CA MET A 183 -23.19 20.35 23.92
C MET A 183 -21.84 19.88 24.51
N GLY A 184 -21.22 20.71 25.35
CA GLY A 184 -19.94 20.39 25.99
C GLY A 184 -20.03 19.20 26.94
N MET A 185 -21.13 19.06 27.69
CA MET A 185 -21.36 17.89 28.56
C MET A 185 -21.61 16.61 27.74
N LEU A 186 -22.37 16.70 26.65
CA LEU A 186 -22.64 15.57 25.75
C LEU A 186 -21.38 15.03 25.08
N LEU A 187 -20.52 15.93 24.60
CA LEU A 187 -19.24 15.56 24.00
C LEU A 187 -18.28 14.98 25.04
N ARG A 188 -18.24 15.55 26.26
CA ARG A 188 -17.43 14.98 27.36
C ARG A 188 -17.83 13.56 27.71
N SER A 189 -19.13 13.26 27.71
CA SER A 189 -19.65 11.90 27.98
C SER A 189 -19.17 10.85 26.97
N HIS A 190 -18.89 11.26 25.72
CA HIS A 190 -18.52 10.34 24.62
C HIS A 190 -17.08 10.51 24.14
N ARG A 191 -16.23 11.23 24.87
CA ARG A 191 -14.86 11.55 24.43
C ARG A 191 -14.00 10.29 24.20
N ASP A 192 -14.25 9.24 24.98
CA ASP A 192 -13.42 8.03 24.98
C ASP A 192 -13.74 7.09 23.81
N VAL A 193 -14.82 7.33 23.05
CA VAL A 193 -15.23 6.49 21.91
C VAL A 193 -14.14 6.41 20.85
N ILE A 194 -13.57 7.57 20.49
CA ILE A 194 -12.51 7.63 19.47
C ILE A 194 -11.23 6.99 20.01
N THR A 195 -10.82 7.35 21.24
CA THR A 195 -9.60 6.83 21.87
C THR A 195 -9.64 5.31 22.00
N ASN A 196 -10.70 4.76 22.60
CA ASN A 196 -10.85 3.32 22.79
C ASN A 196 -10.99 2.58 21.45
N GLY A 197 -11.65 3.18 20.46
CA GLY A 197 -11.79 2.63 19.12
C GLY A 197 -10.45 2.49 18.40
N LEU A 198 -9.63 3.55 18.44
CA LEU A 198 -8.28 3.55 17.85
C LEU A 198 -7.34 2.61 18.60
N GLU A 199 -7.30 2.68 19.94
CA GLU A 199 -6.44 1.84 20.76
C GLU A 199 -6.75 0.35 20.55
N ARG A 200 -8.03 -0.03 20.54
CA ARG A 200 -8.44 -1.42 20.27
C ARG A 200 -8.01 -1.89 18.89
N ALA A 201 -8.20 -1.08 17.85
CA ALA A 201 -7.85 -1.47 16.48
C ALA A 201 -6.33 -1.61 16.28
N ILE A 202 -5.54 -0.71 16.88
CA ILE A 202 -4.07 -0.70 16.76
C ILE A 202 -3.45 -1.81 17.61
N SER A 203 -3.90 -2.00 18.85
CA SER A 203 -3.36 -3.02 19.76
C SER A 203 -3.65 -4.45 19.30
N THR A 204 -4.88 -4.71 18.84
CA THR A 204 -5.28 -6.04 18.38
C THR A 204 -4.87 -6.33 16.93
N GLY A 205 -4.57 -5.28 16.15
CA GLY A 205 -4.31 -5.37 14.71
C GLY A 205 -5.51 -5.80 13.88
N ASN A 206 -6.71 -5.83 14.46
CA ASN A 206 -7.96 -6.14 13.79
C ASN A 206 -8.73 -4.87 13.50
N TRP A 207 -8.82 -4.54 12.22
CA TRP A 207 -9.46 -3.35 11.71
C TRP A 207 -10.81 -3.77 11.12
N ASP A 208 -11.86 -3.63 11.92
CA ASP A 208 -13.26 -3.90 11.53
C ASP A 208 -13.97 -2.57 11.26
N VAL A 209 -14.20 -2.28 9.98
CA VAL A 209 -14.93 -1.10 9.54
C VAL A 209 -16.26 -1.55 8.98
N LYS A 210 -17.27 -1.57 9.85
CA LYS A 210 -18.62 -2.08 9.57
C LYS A 210 -19.27 -1.37 8.38
N ARG A 211 -19.04 -0.06 8.24
CA ARG A 211 -19.60 0.76 7.15
C ARG A 211 -19.20 0.25 5.76
N PHE A 212 -17.97 -0.25 5.62
CA PHE A 212 -17.44 -0.76 4.35
C PHE A 212 -17.43 -2.30 4.28
N ARG A 213 -17.94 -2.99 5.31
CA ARG A 213 -17.82 -4.45 5.49
C ARG A 213 -16.37 -4.91 5.30
N MET A 214 -15.44 -4.14 5.86
CA MET A 214 -14.02 -4.35 5.70
C MET A 214 -13.47 -4.93 7.00
N ASN A 215 -13.20 -6.24 6.98
CA ASN A 215 -12.62 -6.94 8.12
C ASN A 215 -11.18 -7.30 7.76
N ARG A 216 -10.23 -6.52 8.27
CA ARG A 216 -8.80 -6.76 8.02
C ARG A 216 -8.13 -7.21 9.30
N LYS A 217 -7.50 -8.38 9.24
CA LYS A 217 -6.73 -8.95 10.35
C LYS A 217 -5.24 -8.78 10.09
N GLY A 218 -4.47 -8.53 11.14
CA GLY A 218 -3.01 -8.46 11.07
C GLY A 218 -2.46 -7.22 10.37
N VAL A 219 -3.21 -6.11 10.37
CA VAL A 219 -2.76 -4.82 9.81
C VAL A 219 -1.66 -4.21 10.69
N SER A 220 -1.88 -4.20 12.01
CA SER A 220 -0.86 -3.84 13.00
C SER A 220 -0.16 -5.10 13.49
N GLN A 221 1.16 -5.05 13.58
CA GLN A 221 2.00 -6.13 14.10
C GLN A 221 3.10 -5.53 14.97
N LEU A 222 3.53 -6.29 15.97
CA LEU A 222 4.70 -5.92 16.76
C LEU A 222 5.94 -5.91 15.85
N VAL A 223 6.73 -4.86 15.95
CA VAL A 223 7.99 -4.75 15.20
C VAL A 223 8.94 -5.83 15.70
N SER A 224 9.45 -6.66 14.79
CA SER A 224 10.46 -7.67 15.13
C SER A 224 11.79 -6.98 15.42
N ARG A 225 12.25 -7.09 16.67
CA ARG A 225 13.50 -6.48 17.16
C ARG A 225 14.46 -7.57 17.64
N LEU A 226 14.81 -8.48 16.73
CA LEU A 226 15.88 -9.46 16.99
C LEU A 226 17.25 -8.86 16.68
N SER A 227 17.33 -8.11 15.58
CA SER A 227 18.49 -7.34 15.14
C SER A 227 18.05 -6.01 14.54
N PHE A 228 19.00 -5.09 14.35
CA PHE A 228 18.76 -3.85 13.63
C PHE A 228 18.18 -4.09 12.23
N ILE A 229 18.73 -5.07 11.50
CA ILE A 229 18.24 -5.44 10.16
C ILE A 229 16.84 -6.06 10.18
N ALA A 230 16.50 -6.85 11.21
CA ALA A 230 15.16 -7.41 11.36
C ALA A 230 14.10 -6.31 11.50
N ALA A 231 14.42 -5.25 12.26
CA ALA A 231 13.53 -4.11 12.43
C ALA A 231 13.34 -3.33 11.12
N LEU A 232 14.43 -3.02 10.41
CA LEU A 232 14.36 -2.33 9.11
C LEU A 232 13.62 -3.17 8.06
N GLY A 233 13.95 -4.45 7.95
CA GLY A 233 13.26 -5.38 7.04
C GLY A 233 11.77 -5.54 7.35
N HIS A 234 11.35 -5.33 8.60
CA HIS A 234 9.94 -5.32 8.98
C HIS A 234 9.22 -4.03 8.59
N MET A 235 9.92 -2.88 8.62
CA MET A 235 9.38 -1.59 8.19
C MET A 235 9.20 -1.50 6.67
N THR A 236 10.10 -2.10 5.89
CA THR A 236 10.02 -2.13 4.42
C THR A 236 9.08 -3.20 3.86
N ARG A 237 8.39 -3.93 4.74
CA ARG A 237 7.61 -5.12 4.37
C ARG A 237 6.23 -4.76 3.86
N ILE A 238 5.89 -5.34 2.73
CA ILE A 238 4.58 -5.29 2.08
C ILE A 238 3.92 -6.65 2.23
N SER A 239 2.67 -6.64 2.72
CA SER A 239 1.83 -7.83 2.78
C SER A 239 0.69 -7.70 1.78
N SER A 240 0.55 -8.72 0.94
CA SER A 240 -0.64 -8.89 0.11
C SER A 240 -1.83 -9.35 0.95
N GLN A 241 -3.05 -8.93 0.57
CA GLN A 241 -4.31 -9.32 1.24
C GLN A 241 -4.86 -10.68 0.76
N PHE A 242 -4.12 -11.38 -0.10
CA PHE A 242 -4.51 -12.71 -0.53
C PHE A 242 -4.45 -13.72 0.61
N GLU A 243 -5.39 -14.65 0.61
CA GLU A 243 -5.44 -15.73 1.58
C GLU A 243 -4.21 -16.64 1.42
N LYS A 244 -3.43 -16.79 2.49
CA LYS A 244 -2.13 -17.48 2.48
C LYS A 244 -2.23 -18.97 2.16
N THR A 245 -3.35 -19.60 2.53
CA THR A 245 -3.63 -21.03 2.32
C THR A 245 -3.89 -21.37 0.85
N ARG A 246 -4.33 -20.39 0.04
CA ARG A 246 -4.65 -20.62 -1.35
C ARG A 246 -3.37 -20.76 -2.18
N LYS A 247 -3.19 -21.95 -2.77
CA LYS A 247 -2.07 -22.28 -3.65
C LYS A 247 -2.32 -21.78 -5.08
N VAL A 248 -2.20 -20.46 -5.28
CA VAL A 248 -2.22 -19.83 -6.62
C VAL A 248 -0.82 -19.33 -6.95
N SER A 249 -0.32 -19.68 -8.14
CA SER A 249 1.02 -19.30 -8.62
C SER A 249 1.11 -17.84 -9.06
N GLY A 250 0.10 -17.33 -9.77
CA GLY A 250 0.08 -15.97 -10.36
C GLY A 250 0.61 -14.85 -9.42
N PRO A 251 -0.04 -14.59 -8.28
CA PRO A 251 0.37 -13.51 -7.39
C PRO A 251 1.69 -13.77 -6.65
N ARG A 252 2.18 -15.03 -6.64
CA ARG A 252 3.41 -15.43 -5.95
C ARG A 252 4.64 -15.34 -6.87
N ALA A 253 4.44 -15.48 -8.17
CA ALA A 253 5.51 -15.38 -9.15
C ALA A 253 6.15 -13.98 -9.15
N LEU A 254 7.44 -13.95 -9.46
CA LEU A 254 8.16 -12.72 -9.76
C LEU A 254 7.69 -12.24 -11.13
N GLN A 255 7.15 -11.03 -11.20
CA GLN A 255 6.60 -10.43 -12.42
C GLN A 255 7.55 -9.30 -12.85
N PRO A 256 7.88 -9.14 -14.15
CA PRO A 256 8.91 -8.19 -14.60
C PRO A 256 8.71 -6.73 -14.19
N SER A 257 7.48 -6.26 -14.06
CA SER A 257 7.10 -4.92 -13.58
C SER A 257 7.44 -4.67 -12.10
N GLN A 258 7.95 -5.67 -11.38
CA GLN A 258 8.51 -5.52 -10.03
C GLN A 258 9.94 -4.99 -10.04
N TRP A 259 10.59 -4.94 -11.22
CA TRP A 259 11.97 -4.46 -11.39
C TRP A 259 12.16 -3.07 -10.78
N GLY A 260 13.15 -2.92 -9.90
CA GLY A 260 13.45 -1.67 -9.21
C GLY A 260 12.40 -1.19 -8.20
N MET A 261 11.24 -1.85 -8.09
CA MET A 261 10.16 -1.47 -7.18
C MET A 261 10.14 -2.36 -5.93
N LEU A 262 10.29 -3.67 -6.12
CA LEU A 262 10.28 -4.68 -5.05
C LEU A 262 11.55 -5.51 -5.13
N CYS A 263 12.07 -5.90 -3.97
CA CYS A 263 13.21 -6.78 -3.90
C CYS A 263 12.86 -8.18 -4.45
N PRO A 264 13.65 -8.74 -5.40
CA PRO A 264 13.37 -10.06 -5.97
C PRO A 264 13.66 -11.21 -5.00
N CYS A 265 14.63 -11.06 -4.09
CA CYS A 265 15.07 -12.12 -3.17
C CYS A 265 14.37 -12.11 -1.80
N ASP A 266 13.89 -10.95 -1.33
CA ASP A 266 13.46 -10.80 0.06
C ASP A 266 11.98 -11.17 0.25
N THR A 267 11.73 -12.47 0.25
CA THR A 267 10.44 -13.10 0.54
C THR A 267 10.63 -14.19 1.60
N PRO A 268 9.73 -14.34 2.58
CA PRO A 268 9.78 -15.47 3.51
C PRO A 268 9.45 -16.78 2.79
N GLU A 269 9.94 -17.88 3.34
CA GLU A 269 9.58 -19.22 2.91
C GLU A 269 8.19 -19.66 3.40
N GLY A 270 7.68 -20.76 2.84
CA GLY A 270 6.40 -21.35 3.20
C GLY A 270 5.19 -20.62 2.62
N GLU A 271 4.09 -20.57 3.38
CA GLU A 271 2.81 -20.02 2.88
C GLU A 271 2.87 -18.52 2.53
N GLY A 272 3.82 -17.80 3.11
CA GLY A 272 4.04 -16.37 2.84
C GLY A 272 4.79 -16.09 1.54
N CYS A 273 5.34 -17.13 0.89
CA CYS A 273 6.20 -17.00 -0.29
C CYS A 273 5.49 -16.25 -1.42
N GLY A 274 6.10 -15.15 -1.88
CA GLY A 274 5.60 -14.29 -2.94
C GLY A 274 4.39 -13.42 -2.55
N LEU A 275 3.81 -13.59 -1.36
CA LEU A 275 2.73 -12.74 -0.85
C LEU A 275 3.24 -11.65 0.10
N THR A 276 4.31 -11.95 0.81
CA THR A 276 5.05 -10.98 1.62
C THR A 276 6.31 -10.62 0.85
N LYS A 277 6.45 -9.35 0.48
CA LYS A 277 7.58 -8.83 -0.31
C LYS A 277 8.12 -7.59 0.38
N ASN A 278 9.35 -7.19 0.08
CA ASN A 278 9.90 -5.94 0.60
C ASN A 278 10.19 -4.95 -0.53
N LEU A 279 10.14 -3.67 -0.20
CA LEU A 279 10.52 -2.59 -1.11
C LEU A 279 12.01 -2.70 -1.50
N ALA A 280 12.34 -2.29 -2.71
CA ALA A 280 13.72 -2.06 -3.12
C ALA A 280 14.26 -0.77 -2.46
N LEU A 281 15.58 -0.54 -2.52
CA LEU A 281 16.24 0.53 -1.76
C LEU A 281 15.77 1.95 -2.15
N MET A 282 15.55 2.20 -3.45
CA MET A 282 15.19 3.53 -3.96
C MET A 282 13.69 3.72 -4.24
N THR A 283 12.86 2.73 -3.90
CA THR A 283 11.43 2.81 -4.17
C THR A 283 10.76 3.84 -3.26
N HIS A 284 10.00 4.74 -3.86
CA HIS A 284 9.15 5.70 -3.19
C HIS A 284 7.67 5.36 -3.39
N VAL A 285 6.85 5.55 -2.36
CA VAL A 285 5.40 5.35 -2.44
C VAL A 285 4.71 6.71 -2.51
N THR A 286 3.95 6.95 -3.58
CA THR A 286 3.32 8.25 -3.83
C THR A 286 2.25 8.60 -2.80
N THR A 287 2.11 9.89 -2.52
CA THR A 287 0.97 10.46 -1.78
C THR A 287 -0.10 10.98 -2.73
N ASP A 288 -1.32 11.18 -2.22
CA ASP A 288 -2.42 11.74 -3.01
C ASP A 288 -2.19 13.25 -3.28
N GLU A 289 -2.35 13.67 -4.53
CA GLU A 289 -2.33 15.09 -4.95
C GLU A 289 -3.70 15.53 -5.51
N ASP A 290 -4.00 16.83 -5.44
CA ASP A 290 -5.28 17.37 -5.93
C ASP A 290 -5.40 17.27 -7.46
N GLU A 291 -6.52 16.70 -7.92
CA GLU A 291 -6.83 16.50 -9.33
C GLU A 291 -7.27 17.80 -10.03
N GLY A 292 -7.81 18.77 -9.28
CA GLY A 292 -8.43 19.97 -9.84
C GLY A 292 -7.50 20.78 -10.78
N PRO A 293 -6.32 21.22 -10.29
CA PRO A 293 -5.35 21.96 -11.10
C PRO A 293 -4.86 21.17 -12.32
N LEU A 294 -4.66 19.87 -12.15
CA LEU A 294 -4.19 18.97 -13.20
C LEU A 294 -5.21 18.82 -14.33
N ILE A 295 -6.49 18.67 -13.98
CA ILE A 295 -7.59 18.61 -14.95
C ILE A 295 -7.70 19.94 -15.73
N SER A 296 -7.61 21.08 -15.03
CA SER A 296 -7.63 22.40 -15.69
C SER A 296 -6.46 22.58 -16.66
N LEU A 297 -5.27 22.11 -16.29
CA LEU A 297 -4.09 22.13 -17.14
C LEU A 297 -4.29 21.27 -18.40
N CYS A 298 -4.89 20.09 -18.28
CA CYS A 298 -5.19 19.23 -19.41
C CYS A 298 -6.09 19.93 -20.45
N TYR A 299 -7.14 20.60 -20.00
CA TYR A 299 -8.01 21.37 -20.90
C TYR A 299 -7.27 22.53 -21.59
N ARG A 300 -6.37 23.23 -20.88
CA ARG A 300 -5.55 24.30 -21.47
C ARG A 300 -4.55 23.79 -22.51
N LEU A 301 -4.08 22.56 -22.37
CA LEU A 301 -3.17 21.91 -23.31
C LEU A 301 -3.88 21.35 -24.55
N GLY A 302 -5.20 21.55 -24.69
CA GLY A 302 -5.95 21.20 -25.90
C GLY A 302 -6.77 19.91 -25.80
N VAL A 303 -7.06 19.41 -24.60
CA VAL A 303 -8.00 18.29 -24.43
C VAL A 303 -9.43 18.76 -24.72
N GLU A 304 -10.09 18.12 -25.69
CA GLU A 304 -11.49 18.39 -26.05
C GLU A 304 -12.43 17.70 -25.04
N ASP A 305 -13.38 18.45 -24.44
CA ASP A 305 -14.23 17.94 -23.36
C ASP A 305 -15.21 16.85 -23.80
N LEU A 306 -15.32 15.80 -22.98
CA LEU A 306 -16.16 14.64 -23.23
C LEU A 306 -17.64 14.97 -23.49
N ALA A 307 -18.15 16.05 -22.89
CA ALA A 307 -19.54 16.45 -23.04
C ALA A 307 -19.89 16.92 -24.47
N LEU A 308 -18.90 17.42 -25.20
CA LEU A 308 -19.07 17.98 -26.55
C LEU A 308 -18.97 16.92 -27.65
N LEU A 309 -18.40 15.76 -27.34
CA LEU A 309 -18.05 14.75 -28.33
C LEU A 309 -19.22 13.80 -28.65
N SER A 310 -19.30 13.41 -29.92
CA SER A 310 -20.13 12.30 -30.39
C SER A 310 -19.44 10.94 -30.19
N GLY A 311 -20.18 9.84 -30.29
CA GLY A 311 -19.62 8.49 -30.14
C GLY A 311 -18.58 8.12 -31.20
N GLU A 312 -18.76 8.62 -32.42
CA GLU A 312 -17.82 8.42 -33.54
C GLU A 312 -16.54 9.23 -33.34
N GLU A 313 -16.70 10.49 -32.94
CA GLU A 313 -15.60 11.41 -32.67
C GLU A 313 -14.71 10.97 -31.50
N LEU A 314 -15.29 10.29 -30.50
CA LEU A 314 -14.58 9.77 -29.34
C LEU A 314 -13.59 8.65 -29.72
N HIS A 315 -13.88 7.94 -30.80
CA HIS A 315 -13.12 6.77 -31.25
C HIS A 315 -12.50 6.94 -32.63
N SER A 316 -12.36 8.18 -33.09
CA SER A 316 -11.59 8.50 -34.30
C SER A 316 -10.19 7.90 -34.21
N SER A 317 -9.70 7.35 -35.31
CA SER A 317 -8.37 6.73 -35.42
C SER A 317 -7.24 7.66 -35.02
N ASP A 318 -7.46 8.97 -35.20
CA ASP A 318 -6.42 9.99 -35.12
C ASP A 318 -6.36 10.66 -33.75
N SER A 319 -7.09 10.14 -32.76
CA SER A 319 -7.17 10.74 -31.43
C SER A 319 -7.09 9.71 -30.31
N PHE A 320 -6.50 10.12 -29.19
CA PHE A 320 -6.35 9.30 -28.00
C PHE A 320 -7.26 9.83 -26.89
N LEU A 321 -7.80 8.91 -26.10
CA LEU A 321 -8.59 9.25 -24.93
C LEU A 321 -7.68 9.67 -23.78
N VAL A 322 -8.01 10.77 -23.10
CA VAL A 322 -7.25 11.24 -21.93
C VAL A 322 -8.00 10.84 -20.66
N ILE A 323 -7.34 10.04 -19.82
CA ILE A 323 -7.90 9.48 -18.60
C ILE A 323 -7.07 9.96 -17.41
N CYS A 324 -7.69 10.66 -16.45
CA CYS A 324 -7.05 11.12 -15.22
C CYS A 324 -7.65 10.39 -14.01
N ASN A 325 -6.83 9.62 -13.27
CA ASN A 325 -7.28 8.80 -12.12
C ASN A 325 -8.58 8.00 -12.40
N GLY A 326 -8.64 7.37 -13.57
CA GLY A 326 -9.79 6.60 -14.03
C GLY A 326 -11.02 7.41 -14.45
N LEU A 327 -10.96 8.74 -14.47
CA LEU A 327 -11.97 9.59 -15.09
C LEU A 327 -11.58 9.92 -16.54
N ILE A 328 -12.51 9.69 -17.46
CA ILE A 328 -12.35 10.11 -18.86
C ILE A 328 -12.60 11.62 -18.91
N LEU A 329 -11.57 12.39 -19.24
CA LEU A 329 -11.68 13.84 -19.39
C LEU A 329 -12.18 14.21 -20.78
N GLY A 330 -11.65 13.54 -21.80
CA GLY A 330 -11.85 13.95 -23.17
C GLY A 330 -10.94 13.22 -24.15
N LYS A 331 -10.72 13.83 -25.31
CA LYS A 331 -9.79 13.33 -26.34
C LYS A 331 -8.72 14.36 -26.69
N HIS A 332 -7.62 13.88 -27.26
CA HIS A 332 -6.55 14.71 -27.78
C HIS A 332 -6.01 14.15 -29.10
N ARG A 333 -5.75 15.01 -30.10
CA ARG A 333 -5.30 14.60 -31.44
C ARG A 333 -3.81 14.25 -31.50
N GLN A 334 -2.98 14.93 -30.71
CA GLN A 334 -1.52 14.73 -30.66
C GLN A 334 -1.05 14.22 -29.29
N PRO A 335 -1.21 12.92 -28.96
CA PRO A 335 -0.92 12.40 -27.62
C PRO A 335 0.55 12.53 -27.22
N GLN A 336 1.49 12.33 -28.14
CA GLN A 336 2.92 12.38 -27.84
C GLN A 336 3.39 13.80 -27.48
N ASN A 337 2.91 14.81 -28.23
CA ASN A 337 3.20 16.22 -27.92
C ASN A 337 2.57 16.63 -26.59
N PHE A 338 1.36 16.18 -26.32
CA PHE A 338 0.66 16.42 -25.06
C PHE A 338 1.43 15.81 -23.86
N ALA A 339 1.81 14.53 -23.95
CA ALA A 339 2.58 13.86 -22.90
C ALA A 339 3.95 14.52 -22.68
N THR A 340 4.65 14.86 -23.77
CA THR A 340 5.95 15.56 -23.69
C THR A 340 5.81 16.94 -23.05
N SER A 341 4.75 17.68 -23.37
CA SER A 341 4.49 19.00 -22.78
C SER A 341 4.20 18.91 -21.28
N LEU A 342 3.40 17.93 -20.86
CA LEU A 342 3.16 17.68 -19.43
C LEU A 342 4.44 17.26 -18.69
N ARG A 343 5.25 16.36 -19.27
CA ARG A 343 6.54 15.96 -18.69
C ARG A 343 7.50 17.15 -18.56
N LYS A 344 7.54 18.05 -19.55
CA LYS A 344 8.32 19.30 -19.46
C LYS A 344 7.84 20.20 -18.32
N LEU A 345 6.52 20.31 -18.11
CA LEU A 345 5.96 21.06 -16.99
C LEU A 345 6.28 20.44 -15.62
N ARG A 346 6.29 19.09 -15.53
CA ARG A 346 6.76 18.36 -14.34
C ARG A 346 8.24 18.65 -14.06
N ARG A 347 9.09 18.53 -15.07
CA ARG A 347 10.54 18.80 -14.97
C ARG A 347 10.87 20.27 -14.63
N ALA A 348 9.96 21.20 -14.92
CA ALA A 348 10.07 22.61 -14.53
C ALA A 348 9.46 22.91 -13.15
N GLY A 349 9.00 21.90 -12.40
CA GLY A 349 8.39 22.05 -11.08
C GLY A 349 7.01 22.70 -11.06
N ARG A 350 6.30 22.72 -12.20
CA ARG A 350 4.94 23.30 -12.30
C ARG A 350 3.83 22.29 -12.03
N VAL A 351 4.13 21.02 -12.20
CA VAL A 351 3.28 19.87 -11.89
C VAL A 351 3.99 19.04 -10.83
N GLY A 352 3.23 18.36 -9.96
CA GLY A 352 3.80 17.52 -8.91
C GLY A 352 4.77 16.46 -9.47
N GLU A 353 5.84 16.23 -8.72
CA GLU A 353 6.94 15.32 -9.11
C GLU A 353 6.48 13.85 -9.24
N PHE A 354 5.39 13.49 -8.55
CA PHE A 354 4.83 12.13 -8.56
C PHE A 354 3.73 11.93 -9.61
N VAL A 355 3.35 12.95 -10.38
CA VAL A 355 2.34 12.81 -11.44
C VAL A 355 2.92 11.96 -12.56
N SER A 356 2.30 10.80 -12.83
CA SER A 356 2.71 9.90 -13.92
C SER A 356 1.90 10.16 -15.17
N ILE A 357 2.57 10.09 -16.32
CA ILE A 357 1.98 10.26 -17.65
C ILE A 357 2.37 9.06 -18.52
N PHE A 358 1.43 8.18 -18.78
CA PHE A 358 1.61 6.96 -19.57
C PHE A 358 0.79 7.02 -20.86
N VAL A 359 1.46 6.92 -22.01
CA VAL A 359 0.82 6.83 -23.32
C VAL A 359 0.73 5.37 -23.73
N ASN A 360 -0.49 4.83 -23.79
CA ASN A 360 -0.75 3.47 -24.25
C ASN A 360 -1.25 3.49 -25.69
N GLU A 361 -0.39 3.05 -26.62
CA GLU A 361 -0.71 2.99 -28.04
C GLU A 361 -1.71 1.88 -28.37
N LYS A 362 -1.64 0.74 -27.68
CA LYS A 362 -2.55 -0.40 -27.90
C LYS A 362 -4.00 -0.04 -27.57
N GLN A 363 -4.20 0.66 -26.44
CA GLN A 363 -5.52 1.11 -25.99
C GLN A 363 -5.90 2.50 -26.53
N ARG A 364 -5.00 3.17 -27.27
CA ARG A 364 -5.15 4.56 -27.73
C ARG A 364 -5.59 5.51 -26.61
N CYS A 365 -4.91 5.42 -25.47
CA CYS A 365 -5.24 6.19 -24.27
C CYS A 365 -3.99 6.84 -23.69
N VAL A 366 -4.11 8.08 -23.22
CA VAL A 366 -3.14 8.73 -22.35
C VAL A 366 -3.67 8.67 -20.93
N TYR A 367 -2.96 7.96 -20.06
CA TYR A 367 -3.24 7.83 -18.65
C TYR A 367 -2.43 8.86 -17.87
N ILE A 368 -3.12 9.62 -17.03
CA ILE A 368 -2.53 10.56 -16.09
C ILE A 368 -2.91 10.08 -14.70
N ALA A 369 -1.90 9.87 -13.85
CA ALA A 369 -2.09 9.39 -12.49
C ALA A 369 -1.49 10.37 -11.47
N SER A 370 -2.34 10.90 -10.58
CA SER A 370 -1.95 11.68 -9.40
C SER A 370 -2.39 11.00 -8.10
N ASP A 371 -2.80 9.73 -8.17
CA ASP A 371 -3.26 8.96 -7.02
C ASP A 371 -2.10 8.48 -6.13
N GLY A 372 -2.38 8.36 -4.84
CA GLY A 372 -1.47 7.85 -3.82
C GLY A 372 -1.40 6.32 -3.80
N GLY A 373 -0.30 5.82 -3.25
CA GLY A 373 -0.03 4.39 -3.12
C GLY A 373 0.58 3.75 -4.36
N ARG A 374 0.93 4.52 -5.39
CA ARG A 374 1.76 4.01 -6.50
C ARG A 374 3.18 3.83 -6.01
N VAL A 375 3.88 2.86 -6.59
CA VAL A 375 5.33 2.72 -6.43
C VAL A 375 6.02 3.41 -7.58
N CYS A 376 7.03 4.20 -7.25
CA CYS A 376 7.86 4.92 -8.20
C CYS A 376 9.32 4.80 -7.79
N ARG A 377 10.23 4.98 -8.74
CA ARG A 377 11.67 5.04 -8.48
C ARG A 377 12.29 6.23 -9.22
N PRO A 378 13.33 6.85 -8.63
CA PRO A 378 14.03 7.95 -9.26
C PRO A 378 14.99 7.43 -10.33
N LEU A 379 15.03 8.09 -11.48
CA LEU A 379 15.94 7.79 -12.58
C LEU A 379 16.57 9.08 -13.09
N VAL A 380 17.80 8.98 -13.63
CA VAL A 380 18.50 10.11 -14.23
C VAL A 380 17.91 10.36 -15.60
N ILE A 381 17.55 11.60 -15.90
CA ILE A 381 17.04 11.97 -17.22
C ILE A 381 18.21 12.02 -18.20
N ALA A 382 18.05 11.35 -19.34
CA ALA A 382 18.98 11.41 -20.46
C ALA A 382 18.33 12.10 -21.66
N ASP A 383 18.98 13.16 -22.16
CA ASP A 383 18.56 13.81 -23.39
C ASP A 383 19.39 13.24 -24.55
N LYS A 384 18.74 12.45 -25.42
CA LYS A 384 19.39 11.76 -26.55
C LYS A 384 20.58 10.89 -26.11
N GLY A 385 20.43 10.16 -25.01
CA GLY A 385 21.48 9.30 -24.44
C GLY A 385 22.54 10.02 -23.61
N ILE A 386 22.52 11.35 -23.52
CA ILE A 386 23.46 12.10 -22.68
C ILE A 386 22.81 12.38 -21.33
N SER A 387 23.47 11.96 -20.25
CA SER A 387 23.07 12.25 -18.88
C SER A 387 22.98 13.75 -18.64
N ARG A 388 21.87 14.21 -18.06
CA ARG A 388 21.76 15.62 -17.62
C ARG A 388 22.65 15.93 -16.42
N ILE A 389 22.97 14.90 -15.63
CA ILE A 389 23.88 15.05 -14.49
C ILE A 389 25.30 15.11 -15.04
N LYS A 390 26.05 16.12 -14.60
CA LYS A 390 27.42 16.37 -15.00
C LYS A 390 28.31 16.34 -13.76
N GLU A 391 29.62 16.20 -13.96
CA GLU A 391 30.58 16.09 -12.86
C GLU A 391 30.53 17.26 -11.87
N TYR A 392 30.26 18.50 -12.34
CA TYR A 392 30.16 19.64 -11.43
C TYR A 392 28.94 19.56 -10.50
N HIS A 393 27.81 18.99 -10.96
CA HIS A 393 26.66 18.73 -10.08
C HIS A 393 27.04 17.77 -8.95
N MET A 394 27.90 16.78 -9.25
CA MET A 394 28.37 15.82 -8.26
C MET A 394 29.35 16.44 -7.26
N LYS A 395 30.22 17.36 -7.71
CA LYS A 395 31.10 18.13 -6.82
C LYS A 395 30.29 19.03 -5.89
N GLU A 396 29.32 19.76 -6.41
CA GLU A 396 28.44 20.63 -5.61
C GLU A 396 27.59 19.83 -4.59
N LEU A 397 27.21 18.58 -4.93
CA LEU A 397 26.56 17.67 -3.99
C LEU A 397 27.51 17.19 -2.89
N GLN A 398 28.78 16.90 -3.21
CA GLN A 398 29.80 16.49 -2.24
C GLN A 398 30.15 17.62 -1.27
N ASP A 399 30.25 18.85 -1.78
CA ASP A 399 30.51 20.05 -0.98
C ASP A 399 29.29 20.51 -0.16
N GLY A 400 28.12 19.91 -0.39
CA GLY A 400 26.88 20.20 0.33
C GLY A 400 26.15 21.46 -0.13
N PHE A 401 26.51 22.04 -1.28
CA PHE A 401 25.79 23.17 -1.88
C PHE A 401 24.42 22.78 -2.43
N ARG A 402 24.27 21.50 -2.83
CA ARG A 402 23.00 20.94 -3.34
C ARG A 402 22.54 19.76 -2.53
N VAL A 403 21.22 19.56 -2.51
CA VAL A 403 20.52 18.42 -1.93
C VAL A 403 19.77 17.68 -3.05
N PHE A 404 19.44 16.40 -2.85
CA PHE A 404 18.67 15.59 -3.80
C PHE A 404 17.40 16.29 -4.34
N ALA A 405 16.71 17.08 -3.51
CA ALA A 405 15.54 17.84 -3.92
C ALA A 405 15.84 18.92 -4.98
N ASP A 406 17.06 19.47 -5.01
CA ASP A 406 17.48 20.41 -6.06
C ASP A 406 17.58 19.70 -7.42
N PHE A 407 18.04 18.45 -7.45
CA PHE A 407 18.13 17.66 -8.68
C PHE A 407 16.75 17.36 -9.28
N LEU A 408 15.73 17.19 -8.44
CA LEU A 408 14.34 17.06 -8.88
C LEU A 408 13.80 18.40 -9.41
N ARG A 409 14.03 19.50 -8.67
CA ARG A 409 13.57 20.84 -9.05
C ARG A 409 14.17 21.36 -10.35
N GLU A 410 15.42 21.01 -10.63
CA GLU A 410 16.11 21.35 -11.87
C GLU A 410 15.80 20.38 -13.03
N GLY A 411 15.04 19.30 -12.78
CA GLY A 411 14.70 18.32 -13.79
C GLY A 411 15.91 17.53 -14.30
N LEU A 412 16.83 17.20 -13.40
CA LEU A 412 17.96 16.28 -13.64
C LEU A 412 17.56 14.83 -13.36
N ILE A 413 16.74 14.63 -12.33
CA ILE A 413 16.19 13.33 -11.91
C ILE A 413 14.66 13.43 -11.99
N GLU A 414 13.99 12.35 -12.36
CA GLU A 414 12.53 12.25 -12.21
C GLU A 414 12.09 10.90 -11.65
N TYR A 415 10.94 10.90 -10.96
CA TYR A 415 10.30 9.69 -10.49
C TYR A 415 9.45 9.09 -11.61
N LEU A 416 9.72 7.83 -11.95
CA LEU A 416 8.88 7.06 -12.86
C LEU A 416 8.08 6.03 -12.08
N ASP A 417 6.78 5.94 -12.39
CA ASP A 417 5.97 4.82 -11.93
C ASP A 417 6.01 3.67 -12.95
N VAL A 418 5.56 2.50 -12.51
CA VAL A 418 5.58 1.28 -13.33
C VAL A 418 4.89 1.45 -14.69
N ASN A 419 3.87 2.31 -14.78
CA ASN A 419 3.16 2.54 -16.03
C ASN A 419 3.98 3.40 -16.99
N GLU A 420 4.53 4.50 -16.49
CA GLU A 420 5.36 5.41 -17.27
C GLU A 420 6.67 4.76 -17.73
N GLU A 421 7.20 3.80 -16.95
CA GLU A 421 8.35 2.98 -17.34
C GLU A 421 8.15 2.24 -18.66
N ASN A 422 6.92 1.85 -19.04
CA ASN A 422 6.67 1.22 -20.34
C ASN A 422 6.91 2.17 -21.53
N ASN A 423 6.96 3.48 -21.30
CA ASN A 423 7.33 4.46 -22.32
C ASN A 423 8.81 4.88 -22.24
N ALA A 424 9.57 4.36 -21.28
CA ALA A 424 10.96 4.71 -21.07
C ALA A 424 11.90 3.62 -21.60
N LEU A 425 12.95 4.05 -22.29
CA LEU A 425 14.13 3.22 -22.53
C LEU A 425 15.19 3.60 -21.51
N ILE A 426 15.53 2.66 -20.62
CA ILE A 426 16.43 2.85 -19.48
C ILE A 426 17.74 2.10 -19.77
N ALA A 427 18.87 2.81 -19.75
CA ALA A 427 20.20 2.19 -19.79
C ALA A 427 20.70 1.88 -18.37
N LEU A 428 21.41 0.76 -18.19
CA LEU A 428 21.97 0.37 -16.89
C LEU A 428 23.20 1.20 -16.52
N TYR A 429 24.04 1.49 -17.52
CA TYR A 429 25.26 2.29 -17.36
C TYR A 429 25.29 3.40 -18.42
N GLU A 430 25.95 4.51 -18.10
CA GLU A 430 26.10 5.65 -19.01
C GLU A 430 26.78 5.26 -20.33
N GLY A 431 27.73 4.31 -20.29
CA GLY A 431 28.44 3.82 -21.48
C GLY A 431 27.59 2.99 -22.45
N GLU A 432 26.45 2.48 -22.01
CA GLU A 432 25.52 1.68 -22.83
C GLU A 432 24.36 2.54 -23.39
N ALA A 433 24.37 3.85 -23.12
CA ALA A 433 23.31 4.73 -23.56
C ALA A 433 23.33 4.92 -25.08
N THR A 434 22.14 4.79 -25.69
CA THR A 434 21.93 5.04 -27.12
C THR A 434 21.22 6.40 -27.30
N PRO A 435 21.19 6.98 -28.51
CA PRO A 435 20.44 8.21 -28.75
C PRO A 435 18.94 8.13 -28.44
N ASN A 436 18.38 6.91 -28.37
CA ASN A 436 16.98 6.66 -28.04
C ASN A 436 16.77 6.47 -26.52
N THR A 437 17.84 6.37 -25.73
CA THR A 437 17.78 6.22 -24.29
C THR A 437 17.19 7.48 -23.67
N THR A 438 16.14 7.28 -22.88
CA THR A 438 15.39 8.35 -22.20
C THR A 438 15.86 8.57 -20.77
N HIS A 439 16.33 7.51 -20.13
CA HIS A 439 16.69 7.49 -18.72
C HIS A 439 17.91 6.60 -18.50
N ILE A 440 18.63 6.86 -17.42
CA ILE A 440 19.78 6.05 -16.98
C ILE A 440 19.53 5.65 -15.53
N GLU A 441 19.81 4.38 -15.21
CA GLU A 441 19.74 3.86 -13.86
C GLU A 441 20.77 4.57 -12.97
N ILE A 442 20.39 4.95 -11.76
CA ILE A 442 21.33 5.60 -10.82
C ILE A 442 22.42 4.60 -10.44
N GLU A 443 22.01 3.38 -10.08
CA GLU A 443 22.92 2.30 -9.76
C GLU A 443 22.17 0.95 -9.77
N PRO A 444 22.67 -0.10 -10.45
CA PRO A 444 21.92 -1.35 -10.62
C PRO A 444 21.61 -2.13 -9.33
N PHE A 445 22.43 -2.01 -8.28
CA PHE A 445 22.19 -2.75 -7.02
C PHE A 445 20.96 -2.26 -6.25
N THR A 446 20.42 -1.10 -6.62
CA THR A 446 19.25 -0.48 -5.98
C THR A 446 17.97 -1.30 -6.13
N ILE A 447 17.95 -2.29 -7.05
CA ILE A 447 16.91 -3.31 -7.18
C ILE A 447 16.77 -4.21 -5.94
N LEU A 448 17.84 -4.36 -5.17
CA LEU A 448 17.83 -5.16 -3.95
C LEU A 448 17.16 -4.38 -2.82
N GLY A 449 16.57 -5.10 -1.88
CA GLY A 449 16.08 -4.54 -0.63
C GLY A 449 17.18 -4.45 0.43
N VAL A 450 16.84 -3.89 1.58
CA VAL A 450 17.75 -3.67 2.72
C VAL A 450 18.44 -4.97 3.16
N CYS A 451 17.70 -6.09 3.28
CA CYS A 451 18.27 -7.37 3.71
C CYS A 451 19.11 -8.05 2.61
N ALA A 452 18.65 -7.97 1.36
CA ALA A 452 19.35 -8.57 0.23
C ALA A 452 20.66 -7.83 -0.09
N GLY A 453 20.71 -6.52 0.14
CA GLY A 453 21.91 -5.73 -0.07
C GLY A 453 23.04 -6.01 0.95
N LEU A 454 22.78 -6.75 2.02
CA LEU A 454 23.83 -7.23 2.94
C LEU A 454 24.62 -8.42 2.37
N ILE A 455 24.09 -9.09 1.34
CA ILE A 455 24.70 -10.27 0.76
C ILE A 455 25.90 -9.82 -0.08
N PRO A 456 27.14 -10.29 0.22
CA PRO A 456 28.27 -10.04 -0.66
C PRO A 456 28.12 -10.83 -1.95
N TYR A 457 28.44 -10.20 -3.09
CA TYR A 457 28.44 -10.83 -4.42
C TYR A 457 27.15 -11.62 -4.75
N PRO A 458 25.94 -11.03 -4.62
CA PRO A 458 24.68 -11.78 -4.76
C PRO A 458 24.47 -12.33 -6.18
N HIS A 459 25.13 -11.74 -7.19
CA HIS A 459 25.09 -12.16 -8.59
C HIS A 459 25.91 -13.44 -8.88
N HIS A 460 26.82 -13.83 -7.98
CA HIS A 460 27.54 -15.10 -8.08
C HIS A 460 26.83 -16.26 -7.37
N ASN A 461 25.76 -15.97 -6.63
CA ASN A 461 25.01 -16.96 -5.88
C ASN A 461 23.78 -17.45 -6.66
N GLN A 462 23.39 -18.70 -6.41
CA GLN A 462 22.11 -19.19 -6.87
C GLN A 462 20.96 -18.42 -6.18
N SER A 463 19.95 -18.00 -6.96
CA SER A 463 18.79 -17.23 -6.47
C SER A 463 18.18 -17.72 -5.13
N PRO A 464 17.86 -19.03 -4.92
CA PRO A 464 17.29 -19.48 -3.65
C PRO A 464 18.22 -19.26 -2.45
N ARG A 465 19.55 -19.33 -2.61
CA ARG A 465 20.50 -19.07 -1.53
C ARG A 465 20.45 -17.63 -1.05
N ASN A 466 20.23 -16.68 -1.97
CA ASN A 466 20.04 -15.29 -1.62
C ASN A 466 18.74 -15.09 -0.83
N THR A 467 17.65 -15.77 -1.22
CA THR A 467 16.37 -15.75 -0.49
C THR A 467 16.52 -16.30 0.92
N TYR A 468 17.21 -17.42 1.09
CA TYR A 468 17.49 -18.02 2.40
C TYR A 468 18.28 -17.06 3.29
N GLN A 469 19.32 -16.44 2.77
CA GLN A 469 20.12 -15.47 3.52
C GLN A 469 19.30 -14.25 3.96
N CYS A 470 18.34 -13.78 3.15
CA CYS A 470 17.44 -12.69 3.55
C CYS A 470 16.55 -13.08 4.75
N ALA A 471 16.04 -14.31 4.78
CA ALA A 471 15.22 -14.81 5.88
C ALA A 471 16.06 -15.07 7.14
N MET A 472 17.23 -15.71 6.99
CA MET A 472 18.16 -16.03 8.08
C MET A 472 18.80 -14.77 8.67
N GLY A 473 19.15 -13.77 7.86
CA GLY A 473 19.74 -12.52 8.33
C GLY A 473 18.84 -11.75 9.30
N LYS A 474 17.51 -11.89 9.17
CA LYS A 474 16.53 -11.31 10.10
C LYS A 474 16.50 -12.01 11.46
N GLN A 475 17.10 -13.20 11.57
CA GLN A 475 17.22 -13.96 12.81
C GLN A 475 18.59 -13.80 13.48
N ALA A 476 19.52 -13.07 12.85
CA ALA A 476 20.84 -12.82 13.41
C ALA A 476 20.74 -12.12 14.77
N MET A 477 21.68 -12.44 15.66
CA MET A 477 21.81 -11.82 16.98
C MET A 477 22.84 -10.71 16.92
N GLY A 478 22.53 -9.56 17.51
CA GLY A 478 23.46 -8.44 17.49
C GLY A 478 22.95 -7.23 18.24
N ASN A 479 23.66 -6.13 18.08
CA ASN A 479 23.21 -4.87 18.63
C ASN A 479 22.02 -4.35 17.84
N ILE A 480 20.99 -3.89 18.56
CA ILE A 480 19.78 -3.34 17.94
C ILE A 480 19.84 -1.81 17.92
N ALA A 481 20.29 -1.22 19.03
CA ALA A 481 20.36 0.22 19.22
C ALA A 481 21.36 0.54 20.34
N TYR A 482 21.91 1.76 20.35
CA TYR A 482 22.82 2.21 21.41
C TYR A 482 22.17 2.25 22.80
N ASN A 483 20.87 2.54 22.88
CA ASN A 483 20.14 2.61 24.14
C ASN A 483 19.57 1.26 24.62
N GLN A 484 20.02 0.13 24.04
CA GLN A 484 19.46 -1.20 24.31
C GLN A 484 19.52 -1.64 25.78
N LEU A 485 20.50 -1.17 26.56
CA LEU A 485 20.62 -1.48 28.00
C LEU A 485 19.64 -0.70 28.88
N SER A 486 19.25 0.51 28.44
CA SER A 486 18.22 1.33 29.13
C SER A 486 16.79 0.93 28.74
N ARG A 487 16.66 0.09 27.71
CA ARG A 487 15.37 -0.26 27.11
C ARG A 487 14.79 -1.50 27.77
N VAL A 488 13.46 -1.54 27.83
CA VAL A 488 12.71 -2.59 28.51
C VAL A 488 11.91 -3.40 27.48
N ASP A 489 12.56 -4.40 26.87
CA ASP A 489 11.92 -5.36 25.95
C ASP A 489 11.53 -6.66 26.64
N THR A 490 10.60 -7.41 26.03
CA THR A 490 10.24 -8.75 26.49
C THR A 490 11.43 -9.72 26.44
N LEU A 491 12.17 -9.70 25.32
CA LEU A 491 13.31 -10.57 25.06
C LEU A 491 14.32 -9.81 24.19
N LEU A 492 15.59 -9.83 24.57
CA LEU A 492 16.67 -9.19 23.86
C LEU A 492 17.89 -10.12 23.81
N TYR A 493 18.47 -10.27 22.62
CA TYR A 493 19.69 -11.05 22.38
C TYR A 493 20.83 -10.09 22.05
N LEU A 494 21.83 -10.03 22.92
CA LEU A 494 22.99 -9.16 22.75
C LEU A 494 24.25 -9.97 22.53
N LEU A 495 24.88 -9.77 21.37
CA LEU A 495 26.20 -10.33 21.10
C LEU A 495 27.25 -9.55 21.91
N VAL A 496 28.14 -10.25 22.64
CA VAL A 496 29.11 -9.59 23.53
C VAL A 496 30.16 -8.82 22.74
N TYR A 497 30.69 -9.41 21.67
CA TYR A 497 31.73 -8.82 20.83
C TYR A 497 31.32 -8.80 19.35
N PRO A 498 30.39 -7.93 18.94
CA PRO A 498 30.06 -7.77 17.52
C PRO A 498 31.26 -7.18 16.76
N GLN A 499 31.49 -7.69 15.56
CA GLN A 499 32.56 -7.21 14.67
C GLN A 499 31.97 -6.66 13.38
N ARG A 500 32.70 -5.71 12.78
CA ARG A 500 32.41 -5.25 11.42
C ARG A 500 32.76 -6.35 10.42
N PRO A 501 31.91 -6.64 9.41
CA PRO A 501 32.27 -7.60 8.37
C PRO A 501 33.48 -7.09 7.58
N LEU A 502 34.40 -7.99 7.24
CA LEU A 502 35.59 -7.65 6.45
C LEU A 502 35.23 -7.14 5.04
N LEU A 503 34.24 -7.78 4.42
CA LEU A 503 33.73 -7.38 3.11
C LEU A 503 32.43 -6.58 3.30
N SER A 504 32.46 -5.28 3.00
CA SER A 504 31.30 -4.41 3.08
C SER A 504 30.74 -4.09 1.70
N THR A 505 29.43 -4.26 1.52
CA THR A 505 28.69 -3.73 0.38
C THR A 505 28.36 -2.25 0.59
N LYS A 506 28.08 -1.51 -0.49
CA LYS A 506 27.64 -0.11 -0.39
C LYS A 506 26.34 0.03 0.41
N THR A 507 25.45 -0.95 0.32
CA THR A 507 24.22 -1.00 1.12
C THR A 507 24.50 -1.06 2.63
N ILE A 508 25.54 -1.78 3.08
CA ILE A 508 25.95 -1.81 4.50
C ILE A 508 26.35 -0.42 4.98
N GLU A 509 27.09 0.34 4.16
CA GLU A 509 27.52 1.71 4.46
C GLU A 509 26.32 2.66 4.54
N LEU A 510 25.38 2.57 3.58
CA LEU A 510 24.17 3.40 3.53
C LEU A 510 23.22 3.16 4.72
N ILE A 511 23.11 1.91 5.18
CA ILE A 511 22.25 1.55 6.32
C ILE A 511 22.97 1.77 7.67
N HIS A 512 24.28 2.03 7.64
CA HIS A 512 25.16 2.06 8.81
C HIS A 512 25.15 0.75 9.62
N TYR A 513 25.05 -0.38 8.91
CA TYR A 513 25.12 -1.70 9.53
C TYR A 513 26.55 -2.04 10.02
N ASP A 514 27.55 -1.32 9.53
CA ASP A 514 28.93 -1.35 10.02
C ASP A 514 29.06 -0.88 11.48
N LYS A 515 28.21 0.04 11.92
CA LYS A 515 28.19 0.56 13.31
C LYS A 515 27.44 -0.37 14.28
N LEU A 516 26.39 -1.04 13.81
CA LEU A 516 25.56 -1.95 14.60
C LEU A 516 25.65 -3.38 14.04
N GLY A 517 26.85 -3.94 14.04
CA GLY A 517 27.11 -5.28 13.54
C GLY A 517 26.38 -6.37 14.34
N ALA A 518 25.93 -7.42 13.64
CA ALA A 518 25.25 -8.58 14.23
C ALA A 518 25.98 -9.91 13.96
N GLY A 519 27.31 -9.89 13.95
CA GLY A 519 28.13 -11.08 13.70
C GLY A 519 29.58 -10.95 14.16
N GLN A 520 30.33 -12.03 13.99
CA GLN A 520 31.78 -12.12 14.22
C GLN A 520 32.45 -12.71 12.98
N ASN A 521 33.64 -12.23 12.64
CA ASN A 521 34.42 -12.83 11.56
C ASN A 521 35.05 -14.13 12.09
N ALA A 522 34.91 -15.21 11.32
CA ALA A 522 35.44 -16.52 11.65
C ALA A 522 36.45 -16.96 10.57
N THR A 523 37.51 -17.65 10.99
CA THR A 523 38.38 -18.38 10.07
C THR A 523 37.79 -19.75 9.83
N VAL A 524 37.44 -20.04 8.57
CA VAL A 524 36.79 -21.29 8.17
C VAL A 524 37.77 -22.12 7.36
N ALA A 525 37.99 -23.37 7.75
CA ALA A 525 38.75 -24.35 6.98
C ALA A 525 37.77 -25.34 6.33
N VAL A 526 37.82 -25.47 5.01
CA VAL A 526 36.98 -26.41 4.26
C VAL A 526 37.78 -27.68 4.02
N MET A 527 37.53 -28.71 4.83
CA MET A 527 38.16 -30.02 4.73
C MET A 527 37.23 -31.07 5.33
N SER A 528 37.33 -32.32 4.87
CA SER A 528 36.68 -33.44 5.55
C SER A 528 37.45 -33.76 6.83
N TYR A 529 36.79 -33.70 7.98
CA TYR A 529 37.42 -33.92 9.28
C TYR A 529 36.54 -34.70 10.25
N SER A 530 37.07 -35.80 10.79
CA SER A 530 36.51 -36.58 11.91
C SER A 530 35.10 -37.16 11.73
N GLY A 531 34.44 -36.96 10.59
CA GLY A 531 33.09 -37.48 10.30
C GLY A 531 31.96 -36.79 11.08
N TYR A 532 32.27 -35.77 11.89
CA TYR A 532 31.30 -34.95 12.62
C TYR A 532 30.89 -33.69 11.84
N ASP A 533 31.38 -33.54 10.61
CA ASP A 533 31.12 -32.46 9.66
C ASP A 533 30.17 -32.89 8.53
N ILE A 534 29.44 -33.99 8.72
CA ILE A 534 28.48 -34.55 7.77
C ILE A 534 27.11 -33.84 7.91
N GLU A 535 26.37 -33.70 6.80
CA GLU A 535 24.99 -33.17 6.78
C GLU A 535 24.82 -31.79 7.46
N ASP A 536 25.50 -30.76 6.91
CA ASP A 536 25.46 -29.36 7.38
C ASP A 536 25.96 -29.13 8.83
N ALA A 537 26.57 -30.14 9.46
CA ALA A 537 27.22 -29.99 10.75
C ALA A 537 28.53 -29.20 10.65
N ILE A 538 28.84 -28.41 11.69
CA ILE A 538 30.03 -27.57 11.76
C ILE A 538 30.81 -27.92 13.02
N VAL A 539 32.10 -28.24 12.85
CA VAL A 539 33.03 -28.44 13.97
C VAL A 539 33.62 -27.10 14.39
N MET A 540 33.45 -26.72 15.67
CA MET A 540 33.95 -25.46 16.22
C MET A 540 35.18 -25.69 17.11
N ASN A 541 36.12 -24.74 17.10
CA ASN A 541 37.27 -24.76 18.00
C ASN A 541 36.86 -24.40 19.44
N LYS A 542 36.97 -25.36 20.36
CA LYS A 542 36.67 -25.18 21.79
C LYS A 542 37.45 -24.01 22.41
N ALA A 543 38.74 -23.85 22.09
CA ALA A 543 39.54 -22.76 22.64
C ALA A 543 39.04 -21.37 22.20
N SER A 544 38.44 -21.26 21.00
CA SER A 544 37.81 -20.02 20.53
C SER A 544 36.50 -19.73 21.28
N LEU A 545 35.71 -20.76 21.58
CA LEU A 545 34.49 -20.63 22.38
C LEU A 545 34.78 -20.18 23.81
N ASP A 546 35.80 -20.78 24.45
CA ASP A 546 36.23 -20.41 25.81
C ASP A 546 36.72 -18.95 25.89
N ARG A 547 37.25 -18.42 24.79
CA ARG A 547 37.65 -17.01 24.63
C ARG A 547 36.49 -16.05 24.30
N GLY A 548 35.27 -16.56 24.13
CA GLY A 548 34.07 -15.75 23.94
C GLY A 548 33.55 -15.63 22.50
N PHE A 549 34.03 -16.46 21.57
CA PHE A 549 33.43 -16.55 20.23
C PHE A 549 31.97 -16.99 20.33
N GLY A 550 31.05 -16.25 19.71
CA GLY A 550 29.60 -16.51 19.72
C GLY A 550 28.90 -16.28 21.07
N ARG A 551 29.57 -15.69 22.07
CA ARG A 551 28.95 -15.47 23.39
C ARG A 551 27.82 -14.44 23.31
N CYS A 552 26.64 -14.80 23.81
CA CYS A 552 25.43 -13.98 23.77
C CYS A 552 24.85 -13.78 25.18
N ILE A 553 24.33 -12.59 25.44
CA ILE A 553 23.58 -12.23 26.66
C ILE A 553 22.10 -12.21 26.31
N VAL A 554 21.30 -12.97 27.05
CA VAL A 554 19.84 -12.99 26.91
C VAL A 554 19.23 -12.18 28.04
N MET A 555 18.55 -11.08 27.71
CA MET A 555 17.79 -10.30 28.67
C MET A 555 16.30 -10.60 28.50
N LYS A 556 15.65 -11.02 29.58
CA LYS A 556 14.22 -11.33 29.60
C LYS A 556 13.51 -10.49 30.65
N LYS A 557 12.45 -9.81 30.25
CA LYS A 557 11.61 -9.04 31.17
C LYS A 557 10.41 -9.85 31.62
N THR A 558 10.15 -9.80 32.93
CA THR A 558 8.89 -10.26 33.53
C THR A 558 8.16 -9.06 34.12
N THR A 559 6.91 -8.84 33.71
CA THR A 559 6.07 -7.75 34.25
C THR A 559 4.96 -8.37 35.10
N VAL A 560 4.73 -7.82 36.30
CA VAL A 560 3.59 -8.19 37.15
C VAL A 560 2.69 -6.97 37.28
N LEU A 561 1.41 -7.14 36.95
CA LEU A 561 0.40 -6.09 37.09
C LEU A 561 -0.24 -6.21 38.47
N SER A 562 -0.33 -5.10 39.21
CA SER A 562 -1.18 -5.00 40.40
C SER A 562 -2.55 -4.50 39.94
N GLN A 563 -3.57 -5.37 39.96
CA GLN A 563 -4.92 -5.00 39.55
C GLN A 563 -5.65 -4.33 40.73
N LYS A 564 -6.45 -3.31 40.40
CA LYS A 564 -7.46 -2.74 41.30
C LYS A 564 -8.82 -3.22 40.82
N TYR A 565 -9.57 -3.85 41.70
CA TYR A 565 -10.87 -4.42 41.41
C TYR A 565 -11.98 -3.42 41.70
N SER A 566 -13.16 -3.63 41.09
CA SER A 566 -14.34 -2.76 41.24
C SER A 566 -14.88 -2.70 42.67
N ASN A 567 -14.64 -3.74 43.47
CA ASN A 567 -14.95 -3.83 44.90
C ASN A 567 -13.95 -3.08 45.80
N LYS A 568 -13.07 -2.22 45.23
CA LYS A 568 -12.00 -1.48 45.92
C LYS A 568 -10.89 -2.37 46.51
N THR A 569 -10.86 -3.67 46.23
CA THR A 569 -9.70 -4.49 46.60
C THR A 569 -8.57 -4.28 45.58
N SER A 570 -7.33 -4.48 46.00
CA SER A 570 -6.16 -4.34 45.13
C SER A 570 -5.14 -5.43 45.42
N ASP A 571 -4.51 -5.94 44.37
CA ASP A 571 -3.39 -6.87 44.52
C ASP A 571 -2.21 -6.18 45.17
N ARG A 572 -1.59 -6.85 46.16
CA ARG A 572 -0.33 -6.41 46.76
C ARG A 572 0.74 -7.45 46.47
N ILE A 573 1.88 -7.00 45.98
CA ILE A 573 3.05 -7.86 45.79
C ILE A 573 3.73 -7.97 47.16
N VAL A 574 3.54 -9.09 47.82
CA VAL A 574 4.06 -9.37 49.16
C VAL A 574 4.81 -10.70 49.17
N ARG A 575 5.71 -10.87 50.14
CA ARG A 575 6.40 -12.14 50.36
C ARG A 575 5.37 -13.24 50.71
N PRO A 576 5.49 -14.45 50.13
CA PRO A 576 4.62 -15.56 50.50
C PRO A 576 4.78 -15.93 51.98
N ARG A 577 3.69 -16.37 52.61
CA ARG A 577 3.67 -16.83 54.00
C ARG A 577 4.45 -18.13 54.14
N MET A 578 5.15 -18.30 55.26
CA MET A 578 5.82 -19.55 55.60
C MET A 578 4.77 -20.64 55.83
N LEU A 579 4.99 -21.81 55.26
CA LEU A 579 4.08 -22.94 55.44
C LEU A 579 4.47 -23.68 56.72
N PRO A 580 3.50 -24.11 57.55
CA PRO A 580 3.78 -24.95 58.70
C PRO A 580 4.24 -26.32 58.21
N THR A 581 5.39 -26.78 58.69
CA THR A 581 5.77 -28.20 58.58
C THR A 581 5.18 -28.97 59.77
N GLY A 582 4.90 -30.26 59.58
CA GLY A 582 4.25 -31.11 60.59
C GLY A 582 4.96 -31.20 61.95
N ASN A 583 6.16 -30.64 62.08
CA ASN A 583 6.95 -30.58 63.32
C ASN A 583 6.89 -29.22 64.04
N GLY A 584 6.01 -28.29 63.62
CA GLY A 584 5.89 -26.96 64.24
C GLY A 584 6.88 -25.92 63.71
N ASP A 585 7.79 -26.31 62.82
CA ASP A 585 8.72 -25.39 62.15
C ASP A 585 8.07 -24.74 60.93
N PHE A 586 8.28 -23.43 60.76
CA PHE A 586 7.80 -22.68 59.60
C PHE A 586 8.92 -22.57 58.57
N VAL A 587 8.81 -23.32 57.46
CA VAL A 587 9.83 -23.30 56.41
C VAL A 587 9.35 -22.45 55.24
N LEU A 588 10.20 -21.53 54.81
CA LEU A 588 10.01 -20.80 53.56
C LEU A 588 10.53 -21.67 52.42
N ASP A 589 9.73 -21.88 51.38
CA ASP A 589 10.15 -22.62 50.19
C ASP A 589 11.48 -22.02 49.64
N PRO A 590 12.49 -22.87 49.36
CA PRO A 590 13.82 -22.45 48.90
C PRO A 590 13.81 -21.43 47.76
N ARG A 591 12.79 -21.48 46.89
CA ARG A 591 12.63 -20.56 45.76
C ARG A 591 12.46 -19.09 46.18
N PHE A 592 11.97 -18.83 47.39
CA PHE A 592 11.73 -17.48 47.91
C PHE A 592 12.80 -17.00 48.88
N GLN A 593 13.84 -17.79 49.15
CA GLN A 593 14.94 -17.41 50.06
C GLN A 593 15.73 -16.20 49.56
N SER A 594 15.79 -15.99 48.24
CA SER A 594 16.54 -14.90 47.61
C SER A 594 15.81 -13.54 47.54
N ASN A 595 14.57 -13.44 48.03
CA ASN A 595 13.83 -12.18 48.13
C ASN A 595 14.10 -11.56 49.52
N LEU A 596 15.24 -10.88 49.68
CA LEU A 596 15.65 -10.29 50.97
C LEU A 596 15.14 -8.85 51.14
N ARG A 597 14.50 -8.65 52.30
CA ARG A 597 14.01 -7.43 52.97
C ARG A 597 12.98 -6.52 52.28
N ASP A 598 13.05 -6.19 50.98
CA ASP A 598 12.22 -5.10 50.40
C ASP A 598 11.40 -5.46 49.14
N GLY A 599 10.70 -6.60 49.13
CA GLY A 599 9.85 -6.99 47.98
C GLY A 599 10.67 -7.56 46.81
N PRO A 600 10.20 -7.47 45.54
CA PRO A 600 10.90 -8.09 44.41
C PRO A 600 12.35 -7.58 44.32
N LYS A 601 13.30 -8.49 44.08
CA LYS A 601 14.75 -8.23 44.10
C LYS A 601 15.12 -6.86 43.47
N GLN A 602 15.63 -5.94 44.30
CA GLN A 602 16.52 -4.88 43.80
C GLN A 602 17.82 -5.55 43.36
N PHE A 603 17.98 -5.80 42.06
CA PHE A 603 19.31 -6.10 41.53
C PHE A 603 20.07 -4.79 41.44
N GLY A 604 21.14 -4.68 42.24
CA GLY A 604 22.12 -3.61 42.09
C GLY A 604 22.68 -3.63 40.68
N VAL A 605 22.58 -2.49 40.01
CA VAL A 605 23.42 -2.19 38.84
C VAL A 605 24.83 -2.05 39.39
N HIS A 606 25.58 -3.14 39.49
CA HIS A 606 27.03 -3.04 39.54
C HIS A 606 27.46 -2.59 38.15
N GLY A 607 27.69 -1.29 38.01
CA GLY A 607 28.44 -0.75 36.89
C GLY A 607 29.81 -1.42 36.86
N ALA A 608 30.13 -2.00 35.71
CA ALA A 608 31.48 -2.29 35.28
C ALA A 608 31.77 -1.39 34.08
#